data_AF-A0A0F9NR67-F1
#
_entry.id   AF-A0A0F9NR67-F1
#
_cell.length_a   1.000
_cell.length_b   1.000
_cell.length_c   1.000
_cell.angle_alpha   90.00
_cell.angle_beta   90.00
_cell.angle_gamma   90.00
#
_symmetry.space_group_name_H-M   'P 1'
#
loop_
_entity.id
_entity.type
_entity.pdbx_description
1 polymer ?
#
loop_
_entity_poly.entity_id
_entity_poly.type
_entity_poly.pdbx_seq_one_letter_code
_entity_poly.pdbx_strand_id
1 'polypeptide(L)' 'MATEEWPPKSNKSPEMQGLVSGVSGHHQNIYMKADCATCDKIDLKPSDFKNELSKKEFGISRLCQECQDKVFGNDEVFGK' A
#
# COMPACT_ATOMS: atom_id res chain seq x y z
N MET A 1 -4.07 0.41 -23.71
CA MET A 1 -3.77 1.25 -22.54
C MET A 1 -3.70 0.30 -21.36
N ALA A 2 -2.51 0.06 -20.80
CA ALA A 2 -2.37 -0.89 -19.70
C ALA A 2 -3.14 -0.35 -18.50
N THR A 3 -4.23 -1.03 -18.13
CA THR A 3 -4.95 -0.77 -16.89
C THR A 3 -4.05 -1.26 -15.77
N GLU A 4 -3.26 -0.37 -15.21
CA GLU A 4 -2.38 -0.70 -14.09
C GLU A 4 -3.26 -1.01 -12.87
N GLU A 5 -3.66 -2.27 -12.75
CA GLU A 5 -4.57 -2.77 -11.72
C GLU A 5 -3.81 -2.94 -10.40
N TRP A 6 -4.34 -2.34 -9.34
CA TRP A 6 -3.92 -2.62 -7.98
C TRP A 6 -4.13 -4.12 -7.64
N PRO A 7 -3.39 -4.70 -6.67
CA PRO A 7 -3.59 -6.09 -6.27
C PRO A 7 -4.97 -6.31 -5.64
N PRO A 8 -5.54 -7.53 -5.76
CA PRO A 8 -6.94 -7.84 -5.50
C PRO A 8 -7.42 -7.45 -4.11
N LYS A 9 -8.70 -7.05 -4.04
CA LYS A 9 -9.41 -6.65 -2.83
C LYS A 9 -9.23 -7.69 -1.72
N SER A 10 -8.91 -7.24 -0.51
CA SER A 10 -8.73 -8.13 0.65
C SER A 10 -9.95 -9.03 0.84
N ASN A 11 -9.74 -10.34 1.00
CA ASN A 11 -10.79 -11.35 1.20
C ASN A 11 -11.40 -11.34 2.62
N LYS A 12 -11.37 -10.19 3.29
CA LYS A 12 -11.95 -10.01 4.63
C LYS A 12 -13.44 -9.77 4.49
N SER A 13 -14.24 -10.26 5.43
CA SER A 13 -15.67 -9.92 5.49
C SER A 13 -15.86 -8.40 5.55
N PRO A 14 -16.97 -7.86 4.99
CA PRO A 14 -17.23 -6.42 5.01
C PRO A 14 -17.22 -5.83 6.42
N GLU A 15 -17.71 -6.56 7.42
CA GLU A 15 -17.67 -6.16 8.83
C GLU A 15 -16.24 -6.00 9.36
N MET A 16 -15.35 -6.96 9.06
CA MET A 16 -13.94 -6.87 9.44
C MET A 16 -13.22 -5.74 8.71
N GLN A 17 -13.53 -5.50 7.43
CA GLN A 17 -12.97 -4.37 6.69
C GLN A 17 -13.39 -3.04 7.32
N GLY A 18 -14.66 -2.93 7.73
CA GLY A 18 -15.19 -1.76 8.42
C GLY A 18 -14.49 -1.50 9.74
N LEU A 19 -14.36 -2.53 10.58
CA LEU A 19 -13.72 -2.41 11.90
C LEU A 19 -12.24 -2.02 11.78
N VAL A 20 -11.49 -2.66 10.87
CA VAL A 20 -10.08 -2.32 10.71
C VAL A 20 -9.91 -0.95 10.07
N SER A 21 -10.77 -0.55 9.14
CA SER A 21 -10.73 0.81 8.60
C SER A 21 -11.04 1.86 9.67
N GLY A 22 -11.95 1.54 10.61
CA GLY A 22 -12.29 2.41 11.73
C GLY A 22 -11.15 2.62 12.72
N VAL A 23 -10.40 1.56 13.07
CA VAL A 23 -9.26 1.67 14.00
C VAL A 23 -8.03 2.27 13.34
N SER A 24 -7.76 1.94 12.06
CA SER A 24 -6.58 2.42 11.38
C SER A 24 -6.74 3.84 10.82
N GLY A 25 -7.97 4.36 10.68
CA GLY A 25 -8.20 5.66 10.02
C GLY A 25 -7.95 5.65 8.50
N HIS A 26 -7.56 4.49 7.95
CA HIS A 26 -7.22 4.28 6.55
C HIS A 26 -8.18 3.25 5.94
N HIS A 27 -8.59 3.46 4.69
CA HIS A 27 -9.60 2.61 4.04
C HIS A 27 -8.97 1.29 3.54
N GLN A 28 -9.16 0.14 4.21
CA GLN A 28 -8.43 -1.11 3.89
C GLN A 28 -8.37 -1.51 2.40
N ASN A 29 -9.36 -1.12 1.60
CA ASN A 29 -9.38 -1.28 0.16
C ASN A 29 -8.68 -0.12 -0.61
N ILE A 30 -7.46 -0.39 -1.08
CA ILE A 30 -6.66 0.55 -1.89
C ILE A 30 -7.34 1.00 -3.20
N TYR A 31 -8.28 0.23 -3.74
CA TYR A 31 -9.05 0.63 -4.94
C TYR A 31 -10.04 1.75 -4.64
N MET A 32 -10.49 1.87 -3.39
CA MET A 32 -11.39 2.95 -2.98
C MET A 32 -10.61 4.18 -2.56
N LYS A 33 -9.45 3.99 -1.91
CA LYS A 33 -8.54 5.09 -1.55
C LYS A 33 -7.11 4.59 -1.44
N ALA A 34 -6.28 4.94 -2.42
CA ALA A 34 -4.85 4.67 -2.41
C ALA A 34 -4.13 5.78 -1.63
N ASP A 35 -4.03 5.59 -0.31
CA ASP A 35 -3.37 6.51 0.61
C ASP A 35 -2.23 5.82 1.36
N CYS A 36 -1.29 6.60 1.88
CA CYS A 36 -0.19 6.10 2.69
C CYS A 36 -0.60 6.00 4.17
N ALA A 37 -0.24 4.90 4.84
CA ALA A 37 -0.51 4.70 6.26
C ALA A 37 0.34 5.57 7.20
N THR A 38 1.44 6.14 6.70
CA THR A 38 2.43 6.85 7.55
C THR A 38 2.59 8.32 7.19
N CYS A 39 2.10 8.76 6.04
CA CYS A 39 2.16 10.15 5.62
C CYS A 39 0.85 10.56 4.95
N ASP A 40 0.65 11.86 4.76
CA ASP A 40 -0.62 12.40 4.26
C ASP A 40 -0.81 12.24 2.73
N LYS A 41 0.00 11.41 2.07
CA LYS A 41 -0.13 11.19 0.63
C LYS A 41 -1.38 10.38 0.32
N ILE A 42 -2.20 10.92 -0.56
CA ILE A 42 -3.44 10.33 -1.08
C ILE A 42 -3.38 10.29 -2.62
N ASP A 43 -4.29 9.53 -3.24
CA ASP A 43 -4.38 9.36 -4.70
C ASP A 43 -3.09 8.81 -5.33
N LEU A 44 -2.43 7.89 -4.63
CA LEU A 44 -1.25 7.20 -5.16
C LEU A 44 -1.65 6.40 -6.39
N LYS A 45 -0.79 6.44 -7.41
CA LYS A 45 -0.94 5.73 -8.67
C LYS A 45 0.08 4.62 -8.75
N PRO A 46 -0.20 3.55 -9.51
CA PRO A 46 0.76 2.48 -9.74
C PRO A 46 2.06 3.00 -10.37
N SER A 47 2.03 4.09 -11.13
CA SER A 47 3.23 4.72 -11.70
C SER A 47 4.08 5.47 -10.67
N ASP A 48 3.60 5.71 -9.44
CA ASP A 48 4.38 6.34 -8.35
C ASP A 48 5.36 5.36 -7.67
N PHE A 49 5.32 4.08 -8.05
CA PHE A 49 6.15 3.03 -7.48
C PHE A 49 7.25 2.63 -8.46
N LYS A 50 8.46 2.43 -7.92
CA LYS A 50 9.65 2.18 -8.73
C LYS A 50 9.60 0.85 -9.49
N ASN A 51 9.03 -0.17 -8.86
CA ASN A 51 9.02 -1.56 -9.36
C ASN A 51 7.72 -2.27 -8.95
N GLU A 52 7.43 -3.40 -9.61
CA GLU A 52 6.29 -4.26 -9.28
C GLU A 52 6.32 -4.79 -7.83
N LEU A 53 7.51 -5.03 -7.29
CA LEU A 53 7.68 -5.43 -5.89
C LEU A 53 7.12 -4.36 -4.94
N SER A 54 7.53 -3.10 -5.12
CA SER A 54 7.04 -1.97 -4.32
C SER A 54 5.53 -1.75 -4.47
N LYS A 55 4.95 -2.03 -5.65
CA LYS A 55 3.48 -2.05 -5.85
C LYS A 55 2.80 -3.15 -5.02
N LYS A 56 3.36 -4.36 -5.00
CA LYS A 56 2.87 -5.47 -4.16
C LYS A 56 2.99 -5.15 -2.67
N GLU A 57 4.13 -4.60 -2.25
CA GLU A 57 4.38 -4.22 -0.87
C GLU A 57 3.44 -3.11 -0.41
N PHE A 58 3.06 -2.17 -1.28
CA PHE A 58 2.01 -1.20 -0.98
C PHE A 58 0.66 -1.87 -0.68
N GLY A 59 0.31 -2.93 -1.42
CA GLY A 59 -0.92 -3.69 -1.16
C GLY A 59 -0.97 -4.35 0.23
N ILE A 60 0.19 -4.55 0.87
CA ILE A 60 0.32 -5.21 2.17
C ILE A 60 0.53 -4.19 3.28
N SER A 61 1.54 -3.34 3.13
CA SER A 61 2.00 -2.37 4.14
C SER A 61 1.31 -1.03 4.04
N ARG A 62 0.73 -0.71 2.88
CA ARG A 62 0.08 0.56 2.58
C ARG A 62 1.03 1.77 2.71
N LEU A 63 2.31 1.59 2.40
CA LEU A 63 3.33 2.65 2.42
C LEU A 63 3.60 3.18 1.01
N CYS A 64 3.57 4.50 0.79
CA CYS A 64 4.02 5.09 -0.47
C CYS A 64 5.52 4.79 -0.71
N GLN A 65 6.00 4.94 -1.95
CA GLN A 65 7.38 4.62 -2.32
C GLN A 65 8.42 5.25 -1.38
N GLU A 66 8.30 6.55 -1.06
CA GLU A 66 9.23 7.22 -0.15
C GLU A 66 9.21 6.67 1.28
N CYS A 67 8.03 6.27 1.77
CA CYS A 67 7.90 5.65 3.09
C CYS A 67 8.42 4.21 3.06
N GLN A 68 8.22 3.47 1.97
CA GLN A 68 8.83 2.17 1.75
C GLN A 68 10.35 2.28 1.75
N ASP A 69 10.94 3.21 1.01
CA ASP A 69 12.40 3.37 0.98
C ASP A 69 12.97 3.75 2.35
N LYS A 70 12.23 4.50 3.18
CA LYS A 70 12.67 4.81 4.56
C LYS A 70 12.62 3.60 5.49
N VAL A 71 11.67 2.68 5.29
CA VAL A 71 11.47 1.50 6.16
C VAL A 71 12.27 0.29 5.67
N PHE A 72 12.33 0.10 4.34
CA PHE A 72 12.89 -1.07 3.66
C PHE A 72 14.16 -0.78 2.85
N GLY A 73 14.50 0.49 2.59
CA GLY A 73 15.69 0.86 1.79
C GLY A 73 17.04 0.60 2.48
N ASN A 74 17.03 -0.11 3.60
CA ASN A 74 18.22 -0.56 4.33
C ASN A 74 18.59 -2.03 4.04
N ASP A 75 18.00 -2.63 3.00
CA ASP A 75 18.16 -4.05 2.64
C ASP A 75 19.56 -4.44 2.12
N GLU A 76 20.49 -3.50 1.94
CA GLU A 76 21.92 -3.85 1.76
C GLU A 76 22.53 -4.52 3.02
N VAL A 77 21.80 -4.58 4.14
CA VAL A 77 22.27 -5.15 5.41
C VAL A 77 21.73 -6.56 5.71
N PHE A 78 20.66 -7.04 5.06
CA PHE A 78 20.09 -8.36 5.33
C PHE A 78 20.66 -9.51 4.47
N GLY A 79 21.61 -9.20 3.58
CA GLY A 79 22.40 -10.17 2.82
C GLY A 79 23.74 -10.48 3.47
N LYS A 80 23.76 -11.09 4.66
CA LYS A 80 24.99 -11.69 5.20
C LYS A 80 24.74 -13.01 5.93
#